data_AF-A0A8H9ZCZ4-F1
#
_entry.id   AF-A0A8H9ZCZ4-F1
#
_cell.length_a   1.000
_cell.length_b   1.000
_cell.length_c   1.000
_cell.angle_alpha   90.00
_cell.angle_beta   90.00
_cell.angle_gamma   90.00
#
_symmetry.space_group_name_H-M   'P 1'
#
loop_
_entity.id
_entity.type
_entity.pdbx_description
1 polymer ?
#
loop_
_entity_poly.entity_id
_entity_poly.type
_entity_poly.pdbx_seq_one_letter_code
_entity_poly.pdbx_strand_id
1 'polypeptide(L)'
;MTLSLSQSILDAQRQAIPVPKPRCSACQRIGLPILLLRTAYAPSPKTLSTRNLPNYNGVAGIPMHNEQLRILRQGYVYVLLDQRVWHAYQVTPEGALRQFPAFQPPPQAGKPLSTACRQEHHDVIASFININTLLYSTAWIAFANDPWPKPVLDQYKHAIANNDPELTSRFLTLDLKAAREAPGSVGRAMHADRLQLDEVLEYAVPSTGPFTSVHGFYPRLERLAATRTYIGALIQREELADGVLALTVPDPVGMVQECNAQRLAWVQALQAWRAEPQRHFEHFTSLALLGIRELNATLAASEAAAEVEREAREVERWNSSPLLAAKAPLPAVDVEAQLPRRIERKQQEARERFEERYDEGERSAFASAYETELHNLQQLIDQLATLYAELYAAPAFQRIAYNDYSAIDWRSAEYFVRMLGTCLYGGPSETQPQDGAALGASQRLWQQEL
;
A
#
# COMPACT_ATOMS: atom_id res chain seq x y z
N MET A 1 -2.79 38.22 -23.52
CA MET A 1 -2.42 38.42 -24.95
C MET A 1 -3.26 37.49 -25.80
N THR A 2 -4.00 37.99 -26.77
CA THR A 2 -4.76 37.17 -27.72
C THR A 2 -3.81 36.57 -28.76
N LEU A 3 -3.75 35.24 -28.86
CA LEU A 3 -2.97 34.53 -29.87
C LEU A 3 -3.50 34.85 -31.28
N SER A 4 -2.61 34.91 -32.27
CA SER A 4 -3.04 35.03 -33.67
C SER A 4 -3.79 33.77 -34.12
N LEU A 5 -4.74 33.91 -35.06
CA LEU A 5 -5.50 32.77 -35.59
C LEU A 5 -4.58 31.67 -36.13
N SER A 6 -3.51 32.06 -36.84
CA SER A 6 -2.49 31.14 -37.36
C SER A 6 -1.80 30.35 -36.25
N GLN A 7 -1.49 31.01 -35.13
CA GLN A 7 -0.84 30.34 -34.00
C GLN A 7 -1.79 29.37 -33.29
N SER A 8 -3.06 29.74 -33.12
CA SER A 8 -4.08 28.87 -32.55
C SER A 8 -4.32 27.62 -33.42
N ILE A 9 -4.29 27.75 -34.74
CA ILE A 9 -4.39 26.61 -35.68
C ILE A 9 -3.17 25.69 -35.54
N LEU A 10 -1.96 26.25 -35.48
CA LEU A 10 -0.74 25.46 -35.29
C LEU A 10 -0.74 24.69 -33.97
N ASP A 11 -1.16 25.34 -32.88
CA ASP A 11 -1.25 24.69 -31.56
C ASP A 11 -2.28 23.55 -31.58
N ALA A 12 -3.44 23.77 -32.21
CA ALA A 12 -4.46 22.73 -32.36
C ALA A 12 -3.97 21.55 -33.23
N GLN A 13 -3.25 21.81 -34.31
CA GLN A 13 -2.65 20.76 -35.15
C GLN A 13 -1.65 19.91 -34.37
N ARG A 14 -0.78 20.53 -33.55
CA ARG A 14 0.20 19.82 -32.73
C ARG A 14 -0.46 18.95 -31.65
N GLN A 15 -1.59 19.38 -31.10
CA GLN A 15 -2.36 18.57 -30.14
C GLN A 15 -3.12 17.42 -30.81
N ALA A 16 -3.67 17.65 -32.02
CA ALA A 16 -4.46 16.66 -32.74
C ALA A 16 -3.61 15.58 -33.42
N ILE A 17 -2.43 15.96 -33.92
CA ILE A 17 -1.49 15.07 -34.61
C ILE A 17 -0.10 15.23 -33.96
N PRO A 18 0.08 14.73 -32.72
CA PRO A 18 1.33 14.94 -31.99
C PRO A 18 2.52 14.22 -32.66
N VAL A 19 2.26 13.13 -33.38
CA VAL A 19 3.24 12.41 -34.19
C VAL A 19 2.70 12.29 -35.62
N PRO A 20 3.32 12.92 -36.63
CA PRO A 20 2.86 12.84 -38.01
C PRO A 20 2.88 11.41 -38.54
N LYS A 21 1.77 10.94 -39.10
CA LYS A 21 1.75 9.65 -39.83
C LYS A 21 2.71 9.73 -41.04
N PRO A 22 3.44 8.66 -41.40
CA PRO A 22 3.34 7.27 -40.91
C PRO A 22 4.20 6.96 -39.67
N ARG A 23 4.69 7.97 -38.94
CA ARG A 23 5.60 7.71 -37.81
C ARG A 23 4.92 6.97 -36.67
N CYS A 24 5.67 6.08 -36.02
CA CYS A 24 5.20 5.36 -34.84
C CYS A 24 5.13 6.28 -33.62
N SER A 25 3.97 6.29 -32.94
CA SER A 25 3.73 7.13 -31.76
C SER A 25 4.49 6.72 -30.49
N ALA A 26 5.24 5.61 -30.54
CA ALA A 26 6.10 5.16 -29.46
C ALA A 26 7.59 5.42 -29.73
N CYS A 27 8.11 5.05 -30.90
CA CYS A 27 9.56 5.08 -31.15
C CYS A 27 10.07 6.23 -32.02
N GLN A 28 9.22 6.91 -32.81
CA GLN A 28 9.68 7.90 -33.80
C GLN A 28 9.38 9.34 -33.37
N ARG A 29 9.61 9.62 -32.09
CA ARG A 29 9.48 10.95 -31.47
C ARG A 29 10.80 11.72 -31.55
N ILE A 30 10.72 13.05 -31.60
CA ILE A 30 11.86 13.95 -31.83
C ILE A 30 11.97 15.02 -30.75
N GLY A 31 13.19 15.55 -30.53
CA GLY A 31 13.48 16.54 -29.50
C GLY A 31 14.10 15.90 -28.25
N LEU A 32 14.26 16.72 -27.20
CA LEU A 32 14.88 16.36 -25.92
C LEU A 32 14.22 15.12 -25.32
N PRO A 33 14.93 13.98 -25.25
CA PRO A 33 14.44 12.76 -24.62
C PRO A 33 14.49 12.90 -23.09
N ILE A 34 13.43 12.49 -22.40
CA ILE A 34 13.36 12.48 -20.94
C ILE A 34 12.80 11.13 -20.49
N LEU A 35 13.56 10.39 -19.68
CA LEU A 35 13.08 9.17 -19.02
C LEU A 35 12.26 9.56 -17.80
N LEU A 36 11.01 9.11 -17.71
CA LEU A 36 10.18 9.34 -16.54
C LEU A 36 10.26 8.16 -15.58
N LEU A 37 10.50 8.47 -14.31
CA LEU A 37 10.50 7.55 -13.18
C LEU A 37 9.43 8.00 -12.19
N ARG A 38 9.05 7.14 -11.25
CA ARG A 38 8.15 7.50 -10.15
C ARG A 38 8.72 7.08 -8.80
N THR A 39 8.30 7.78 -7.76
CA THR A 39 8.40 7.28 -6.38
C THR A 39 7.33 6.24 -6.13
N ALA A 40 7.67 5.21 -5.35
CA ALA A 40 6.76 4.16 -4.94
C ALA A 40 7.12 3.65 -3.55
N TYR A 41 6.13 3.06 -2.86
CA TYR A 41 6.34 2.27 -1.66
C TYR A 41 6.90 0.90 -2.03
N ALA A 42 8.22 0.75 -1.98
CA ALA A 42 8.90 -0.44 -2.50
C ALA A 42 10.22 -0.71 -1.76
N PRO A 43 10.75 -1.94 -1.81
CA PRO A 43 12.02 -2.26 -1.19
C PRO A 43 13.19 -1.68 -1.99
N SER A 44 14.30 -1.38 -1.32
CA SER A 44 15.49 -0.92 -2.03
C SER A 44 16.17 -2.06 -2.81
N PRO A 45 16.77 -1.79 -3.97
CA PRO A 45 17.56 -2.79 -4.69
C PRO A 45 18.69 -3.41 -3.84
N LYS A 46 19.26 -2.61 -2.93
CA LYS A 46 20.33 -3.05 -2.01
C LYS A 46 19.80 -4.12 -1.06
N THR A 47 18.61 -3.91 -0.49
CA THR A 47 17.94 -4.85 0.41
C THR A 47 17.62 -6.18 -0.29
N LEU A 48 17.18 -6.13 -1.55
CA LEU A 48 16.86 -7.33 -2.32
C LEU A 48 18.10 -8.10 -2.78
N SER A 49 19.25 -7.43 -2.86
CA SER A 49 20.53 -8.03 -3.22
C SER A 49 21.18 -8.76 -2.04
N THR A 50 20.75 -8.50 -0.79
CA THR A 50 21.29 -9.17 0.40
C THR A 50 20.54 -10.46 0.73
N ARG A 51 21.28 -11.55 0.96
CA ARG A 51 20.72 -12.90 1.20
C ARG A 51 20.02 -13.07 2.55
N ASN A 52 20.15 -12.11 3.46
CA ASN A 52 19.61 -12.16 4.82
C ASN A 52 18.43 -11.20 4.93
N LEU A 53 17.24 -11.64 4.51
CA LEU A 53 16.01 -10.91 4.76
C LEU A 53 15.62 -11.09 6.24
N PRO A 54 15.16 -10.03 6.92
CA PRO A 54 14.66 -10.17 8.27
C PRO A 54 13.46 -11.13 8.27
N ASN A 55 13.58 -12.19 9.05
CA ASN A 55 12.50 -13.13 9.25
C ASN A 55 11.68 -12.64 10.44
N TYR A 56 10.51 -12.07 10.18
CA TYR A 56 9.57 -11.69 11.22
C TYR A 56 8.77 -12.93 11.56
N ASN A 57 9.26 -13.66 12.56
CA ASN A 57 8.56 -14.77 13.20
C ASN A 57 8.04 -15.85 12.23
N GLY A 58 8.88 -16.19 11.24
CA GLY A 58 8.58 -17.19 10.22
C GLY A 58 8.02 -16.62 8.92
N VAL A 59 7.67 -15.33 8.87
CA VAL A 59 7.33 -14.60 7.64
C VAL A 59 8.50 -13.70 7.25
N ALA A 60 9.11 -13.96 6.08
CA ALA A 60 10.17 -13.10 5.56
C ALA A 60 9.60 -11.71 5.21
N GLY A 61 9.99 -10.68 5.97
CA GLY A 61 9.67 -9.30 5.65
C GLY A 61 10.79 -8.66 4.84
N ILE A 62 10.44 -7.76 3.92
CA ILE A 62 11.43 -6.94 3.22
C ILE A 62 11.27 -5.50 3.70
N PRO A 63 12.35 -4.84 4.17
CA PRO A 63 12.35 -3.41 4.44
C PRO A 63 11.87 -2.59 3.24
N MET A 64 10.87 -1.75 3.46
CA MET A 64 10.20 -0.92 2.44
C MET A 64 10.54 0.56 2.61
N HIS A 65 10.51 1.32 1.52
CA HIS A 65 10.78 2.76 1.51
C HIS A 65 9.72 3.53 0.72
N ASN A 66 9.41 4.76 1.13
CA ASN A 66 8.37 5.61 0.53
C ASN A 66 8.81 6.33 -0.76
N GLU A 67 10.12 6.39 -1.02
CA GLU A 67 10.71 7.16 -2.11
C GLU A 67 11.47 6.27 -3.10
N GLN A 68 11.23 4.96 -3.06
CA GLN A 68 11.94 4.02 -3.92
C GLN A 68 11.59 4.28 -5.39
N LEU A 69 12.61 4.47 -6.22
CA LEU A 69 12.42 4.74 -7.64
C LEU A 69 12.02 3.49 -8.39
N ARG A 70 11.01 3.65 -9.24
CA ARG A 70 10.50 2.64 -10.16
C ARG A 70 10.20 3.25 -11.52
N ILE A 71 10.10 2.42 -12.54
CA ILE A 71 9.49 2.85 -13.81
C ILE A 71 8.03 3.25 -13.60
N LEU A 72 7.49 4.06 -14.52
CA LEU A 72 6.06 4.37 -14.52
C LEU A 72 5.23 3.08 -14.64
N ARG A 73 4.22 2.96 -13.77
CA ARG A 73 3.17 1.94 -13.89
C ARG A 73 2.19 2.31 -15.00
N GLN A 74 1.29 1.38 -15.33
CA GLN A 74 0.18 1.66 -16.24
C GLN A 74 -0.63 2.88 -15.76
N GLY A 75 -0.95 3.77 -16.71
CA GLY A 75 -1.57 5.07 -16.45
C GLY A 75 -1.36 6.01 -17.64
N TYR A 76 -1.32 7.31 -17.37
CA TYR A 76 -1.20 8.36 -18.38
C TYR A 76 -0.20 9.44 -17.95
N VAL A 77 0.52 10.01 -18.91
CA VAL A 77 1.37 11.20 -18.69
C VAL A 77 0.80 12.35 -19.50
N TYR A 78 0.56 13.47 -18.85
CA TYR A 78 0.16 14.72 -19.48
C TYR A 78 1.27 15.76 -19.33
N VAL A 79 1.58 16.44 -20.42
CA VAL A 79 2.61 17.48 -20.48
C VAL A 79 2.01 18.73 -21.13
N LEU A 80 1.84 19.79 -20.36
CA LEU A 80 1.48 21.11 -20.90
C LEU A 80 2.77 21.84 -21.27
N LEU A 81 2.86 22.30 -22.52
CA LEU A 81 4.03 23.00 -23.06
C LEU A 81 3.68 24.47 -23.25
N ASP A 82 4.48 25.35 -22.65
CA ASP A 82 4.32 26.82 -22.65
C ASP A 82 2.87 27.28 -22.41
N GLN A 83 2.15 26.58 -21.51
CA GLN A 83 0.75 26.85 -21.16
C GLN A 83 -0.23 26.74 -22.34
N ARG A 84 0.19 26.10 -23.45
CA ARG A 84 -0.51 26.19 -24.74
C ARG A 84 -0.85 24.81 -25.32
N VAL A 85 0.15 23.94 -25.44
CA VAL A 85 0.01 22.67 -26.16
C VAL A 85 0.06 21.51 -25.19
N TRP A 86 -0.91 20.59 -25.30
CA TRP A 86 -0.92 19.36 -24.51
C TRP A 86 -0.26 18.25 -25.31
N HIS A 87 0.74 17.60 -24.73
CA HIS A 87 1.18 16.28 -25.13
C HIS A 87 0.65 15.27 -24.11
N ALA A 88 0.22 14.11 -24.59
CA ALA A 88 -0.28 13.04 -23.73
C ALA A 88 0.28 11.68 -24.17
N TYR A 89 0.58 10.84 -23.19
CA TYR A 89 1.14 9.51 -23.40
C TYR A 89 0.38 8.49 -22.56
N GLN A 90 0.02 7.37 -23.18
CA GLN A 90 -0.50 6.22 -22.48
C GLN A 90 0.69 5.34 -22.06
N VAL A 91 0.72 4.94 -20.80
CA VAL A 91 1.75 4.07 -20.24
C VAL A 91 1.27 2.62 -20.27
N THR A 92 2.10 1.75 -20.84
CA THR A 92 1.90 0.28 -20.83
C THR A 92 2.32 -0.31 -19.48
N PRO A 93 1.97 -1.57 -19.14
CA PRO A 93 2.38 -2.19 -17.89
C PRO A 93 3.90 -2.21 -17.71
N GLU A 94 4.65 -2.42 -18.80
CA GLU A 94 6.11 -2.41 -18.82
C GLU A 94 6.74 -1.01 -18.83
N GLY A 95 5.94 0.08 -18.73
CA GLY A 95 6.44 1.45 -18.70
C GLY A 95 6.83 2.05 -20.05
N ALA A 96 6.45 1.42 -21.18
CA ALA A 96 6.58 2.06 -22.50
C ALA A 96 5.47 3.10 -22.72
N LEU A 97 5.81 4.20 -23.38
CA LEU A 97 4.97 5.37 -23.62
C LEU A 97 4.48 5.43 -25.06
N ARG A 98 3.16 5.58 -25.24
CA ARG A 98 2.51 5.75 -26.55
C ARG A 98 1.84 7.11 -26.60
N GLN A 99 2.33 7.98 -27.47
CA GLN A 99 1.74 9.32 -27.61
C GLN A 99 0.36 9.25 -28.27
N PHE A 100 -0.58 10.04 -27.77
CA PHE A 100 -1.95 10.14 -28.31
C PHE A 100 -2.44 11.61 -28.28
N PRO A 101 -3.49 11.96 -29.03
CA PRO A 101 -4.06 13.30 -28.99
C PRO A 101 -4.73 13.56 -27.63
N ALA A 102 -4.27 14.57 -26.89
CA ALA A 102 -4.64 14.75 -25.47
C ALA A 102 -6.16 14.79 -25.20
N PHE A 103 -6.94 15.38 -26.11
CA PHE A 103 -8.40 15.48 -26.01
C PHE A 103 -9.15 14.25 -26.56
N GLN A 104 -8.43 13.21 -26.97
CA GLN A 104 -8.99 11.93 -27.46
C GLN A 104 -8.24 10.76 -26.78
N PRO A 105 -8.33 10.64 -25.44
CA PRO A 105 -7.64 9.58 -24.73
C PRO A 105 -8.12 8.19 -25.17
N PRO A 106 -7.20 7.21 -25.31
CA PRO A 106 -7.59 5.83 -25.53
C PRO A 106 -8.43 5.33 -24.33
N PRO A 107 -9.61 4.72 -24.57
CA PRO A 107 -10.49 4.29 -23.47
C PRO A 107 -10.02 3.01 -22.76
N GLN A 108 -9.13 2.26 -23.40
CA GLN A 108 -8.58 1.00 -22.87
C GLN A 108 -7.20 1.24 -22.31
N ALA A 109 -6.86 0.52 -21.24
CA ALA A 109 -5.53 0.53 -20.68
C ALA A 109 -4.45 0.14 -21.71
N GLY A 110 -3.25 0.68 -21.54
CA GLY A 110 -2.15 0.45 -22.48
C GLY A 110 -1.82 -1.04 -22.59
N LYS A 111 -1.84 -1.58 -23.80
CA LYS A 111 -1.38 -2.96 -24.05
C LYS A 111 0.15 -3.02 -24.15
N PRO A 112 0.81 -4.12 -23.77
CA PRO A 112 2.24 -4.32 -24.02
C PRO A 112 2.65 -4.02 -25.47
N LEU A 113 3.92 -3.66 -25.67
CA LEU A 113 4.50 -3.60 -27.02
C LEU A 113 4.52 -4.99 -27.66
N SER A 114 4.42 -5.06 -28.99
CA SER A 114 4.50 -6.32 -29.71
C SER A 114 5.87 -6.98 -29.50
N THR A 115 5.91 -8.31 -29.62
CA THR A 115 7.16 -9.07 -29.52
C THR A 115 8.21 -8.58 -30.52
N ALA A 116 7.80 -8.28 -31.76
CA ALA A 116 8.69 -7.70 -32.78
C ALA A 116 9.31 -6.37 -32.31
N CYS A 117 8.50 -5.45 -31.74
CA CYS A 117 9.02 -4.21 -31.19
C CYS A 117 10.04 -4.43 -30.06
N ARG A 118 9.80 -5.42 -29.17
CA ARG A 118 10.72 -5.71 -28.05
C ARG A 118 12.01 -6.39 -28.50
N GLN A 119 11.97 -7.19 -29.57
CA GLN A 119 13.16 -7.81 -30.16
C GLN A 119 14.08 -6.75 -30.77
N GLU A 120 13.51 -5.73 -31.41
CA GLU A 120 14.24 -4.57 -31.94
C GLU A 120 14.57 -3.50 -30.88
N HIS A 121 14.47 -3.83 -29.58
CA HIS A 121 14.72 -2.93 -28.45
C HIS A 121 13.92 -1.61 -28.48
N HIS A 122 12.81 -1.55 -29.22
CA HIS A 122 11.96 -0.35 -29.27
C HIS A 122 11.29 -0.06 -27.90
N ASP A 123 11.28 -1.03 -26.99
CA ASP A 123 10.86 -0.84 -25.59
C ASP A 123 11.76 0.09 -24.79
N VAL A 124 13.03 0.25 -25.19
CA VAL A 124 13.95 1.25 -24.62
C VAL A 124 13.62 2.64 -25.14
N ILE A 125 13.49 2.78 -26.46
CA ILE A 125 13.14 4.04 -27.12
C ILE A 125 11.78 4.56 -26.63
N ALA A 126 10.82 3.65 -26.49
CA ALA A 126 9.48 3.98 -26.06
C ALA A 126 9.40 4.41 -24.58
N SER A 127 10.43 4.21 -23.75
CA SER A 127 10.41 4.62 -22.33
C SER A 127 10.63 6.10 -22.09
N PHE A 128 10.95 6.89 -23.12
CA PHE A 128 11.20 8.33 -23.01
C PHE A 128 9.99 9.13 -23.46
N ILE A 129 9.74 10.32 -22.92
CA ILE A 129 8.99 11.36 -23.66
C ILE A 129 9.99 12.17 -24.48
N ASN A 130 9.51 12.88 -25.51
CA ASN A 130 10.37 13.81 -26.25
C ASN A 130 9.69 15.17 -26.38
N ILE A 131 10.46 16.24 -26.13
CA ILE A 131 9.98 17.61 -26.20
C ILE A 131 10.90 18.42 -27.10
N ASN A 132 10.33 19.13 -28.08
CA ASN A 132 11.12 19.97 -28.98
C ASN A 132 11.45 21.32 -28.30
N THR A 133 12.67 21.45 -27.81
CA THR A 133 13.17 22.65 -27.09
C THR A 133 13.41 23.86 -27.99
N LEU A 134 13.33 23.70 -29.32
CA LEU A 134 13.33 24.83 -30.25
C LEU A 134 11.95 25.51 -30.32
N LEU A 135 10.90 24.80 -29.91
CA LEU A 135 9.52 25.27 -29.96
C LEU A 135 8.95 25.66 -28.60
N TYR A 136 9.52 25.10 -27.53
CA TYR A 136 8.98 25.21 -26.17
C TYR A 136 10.10 25.47 -25.17
N SER A 137 9.80 26.24 -24.13
CA SER A 137 10.76 26.56 -23.06
C SER A 137 10.40 25.95 -21.71
N THR A 138 9.11 25.74 -21.43
CA THR A 138 8.62 25.25 -20.14
C THR A 138 7.65 24.09 -20.32
N ALA A 139 7.77 23.08 -19.47
CA ALA A 139 6.86 21.95 -19.41
C ALA A 139 6.27 21.75 -18.01
N TRP A 140 4.96 21.53 -17.92
CA TRP A 140 4.28 21.09 -16.70
C TRP A 140 3.89 19.61 -16.89
N ILE A 141 4.50 18.73 -16.11
CA ILE A 141 4.40 17.27 -16.27
C ILE A 141 3.61 16.67 -15.11
N ALA A 142 2.62 15.84 -15.42
CA ALA A 142 1.84 15.10 -14.45
C ALA A 142 1.64 13.64 -14.90
N PHE A 143 1.82 12.70 -13.96
CA PHE A 143 1.39 11.32 -14.12
C PHE A 143 -0.02 11.15 -13.53
N ALA A 144 -0.92 10.51 -14.26
CA ALA A 144 -2.33 10.33 -13.92
C ALA A 144 -2.70 8.85 -13.93
N ASN A 145 -3.56 8.46 -12.99
CA ASN A 145 -4.07 7.09 -12.89
C ASN A 145 -4.95 6.73 -14.11
N ASP A 146 -5.82 7.66 -14.46
CA ASP A 146 -6.87 7.53 -15.46
C ASP A 146 -6.78 8.66 -16.50
N PRO A 147 -7.41 8.51 -17.68
CA PRO A 147 -7.36 9.55 -18.69
C PRO A 147 -8.17 10.78 -18.26
N TRP A 148 -7.57 11.96 -18.38
CA TRP A 148 -8.23 13.23 -18.11
C TRP A 148 -9.23 13.60 -19.21
N PRO A 149 -10.49 13.89 -18.88
CA PRO A 149 -11.45 14.39 -19.84
C PRO A 149 -11.16 15.86 -20.19
N LYS A 150 -11.75 16.34 -21.28
CA LYS A 150 -11.57 17.73 -21.75
C LYS A 150 -11.77 18.81 -20.65
N PRO A 151 -12.81 18.75 -19.80
CA PRO A 151 -13.01 19.75 -18.75
C PRO A 151 -11.83 19.85 -17.77
N VAL A 152 -11.21 18.71 -17.43
CA VAL A 152 -10.04 18.66 -16.53
C VAL A 152 -8.80 19.25 -17.21
N LEU A 153 -8.57 18.91 -18.49
CA LEU A 153 -7.48 19.49 -19.27
C LEU A 153 -7.60 21.02 -19.40
N ASP A 154 -8.82 21.52 -19.60
CA ASP A 154 -9.09 22.95 -19.69
C ASP A 154 -8.91 23.64 -18.33
N GLN A 155 -9.40 23.03 -17.25
CA GLN A 155 -9.24 23.53 -15.88
C GLN A 155 -7.75 23.71 -15.53
N TYR A 156 -6.93 22.67 -15.73
CA TYR A 156 -5.51 22.77 -15.44
C TYR A 156 -4.78 23.76 -16.32
N LYS A 157 -5.11 23.82 -17.62
CA LYS A 157 -4.52 24.80 -18.52
C LYS A 157 -4.85 26.23 -18.10
N HIS A 158 -6.09 26.48 -17.67
CA HIS A 158 -6.51 27.79 -17.17
C HIS A 158 -5.84 28.14 -15.84
N ALA A 159 -5.79 27.19 -14.91
CA ALA A 159 -5.16 27.36 -13.60
C ALA A 159 -3.66 27.70 -13.72
N ILE A 160 -2.92 26.97 -14.56
CA ILE A 160 -1.50 27.23 -14.83
C ILE A 160 -1.30 28.60 -15.48
N ALA A 161 -2.15 28.99 -16.44
CA ALA A 161 -2.05 30.28 -17.10
C ALA A 161 -2.30 31.46 -16.14
N ASN A 162 -3.07 31.24 -15.08
CA ASN A 162 -3.39 32.24 -14.05
C ASN A 162 -2.50 32.12 -12.80
N ASN A 163 -1.52 31.22 -12.79
CA ASN A 163 -0.65 30.92 -11.64
C ASN A 163 -1.43 30.52 -10.36
N ASP A 164 -2.49 29.73 -10.50
CA ASP A 164 -3.20 29.15 -9.36
C ASP A 164 -2.27 28.13 -8.66
N PRO A 165 -1.82 28.41 -7.42
CA PRO A 165 -0.83 27.56 -6.74
C PRO A 165 -1.40 26.20 -6.33
N GLU A 166 -2.70 26.12 -6.05
CA GLU A 166 -3.33 24.89 -5.59
C GLU A 166 -3.31 23.85 -6.71
N LEU A 167 -3.81 24.21 -7.88
CA LEU A 167 -3.85 23.28 -9.02
C LEU A 167 -2.50 23.14 -9.71
N THR A 168 -1.66 24.18 -9.75
CA THR A 168 -0.32 24.09 -10.38
C THR A 168 0.59 23.12 -9.64
N SER A 169 0.46 22.99 -8.32
CA SER A 169 1.23 22.02 -7.52
C SER A 169 0.92 20.54 -7.82
N ARG A 170 -0.09 20.27 -8.68
CA ARG A 170 -0.33 18.94 -9.28
C ARG A 170 0.78 18.52 -10.27
N PHE A 171 1.51 19.49 -10.81
CA PHE A 171 2.49 19.30 -11.87
C PHE A 171 3.91 19.50 -11.36
N LEU A 172 4.83 18.75 -11.95
CA LEU A 172 6.24 19.06 -11.92
C LEU A 172 6.55 20.06 -13.03
N THR A 173 6.97 21.27 -12.66
CA THR A 173 7.40 22.30 -13.61
C THR A 173 8.86 22.08 -13.98
N LEU A 174 9.14 22.07 -15.28
CA LEU A 174 10.45 21.82 -15.85
C LEU A 174 10.85 22.95 -16.81
N ASP A 175 11.96 23.60 -16.51
CA ASP A 175 12.66 24.46 -17.47
C ASP A 175 13.40 23.57 -18.48
N LEU A 176 13.02 23.68 -19.76
CA LEU A 176 13.53 22.81 -20.81
C LEU A 176 14.96 23.15 -21.23
N LYS A 177 15.42 24.37 -20.98
CA LYS A 177 16.80 24.77 -21.20
C LYS A 177 17.69 24.13 -20.13
N ALA A 178 17.31 24.26 -18.85
CA ALA A 178 18.01 23.59 -17.75
C ALA A 178 17.99 22.06 -17.91
N ALA A 179 16.87 21.47 -18.33
CA ALA A 179 16.78 20.04 -18.62
C ALA A 179 17.71 19.56 -19.74
N ARG A 180 17.99 20.42 -20.72
CA ARG A 180 18.86 20.12 -21.86
C ARG A 180 20.34 20.36 -21.57
N GLU A 181 20.66 21.49 -20.94
CA GLU A 181 22.02 21.96 -20.71
C GLU A 181 22.59 21.47 -19.38
N ALA A 182 21.76 21.20 -18.37
CA ALA A 182 22.20 20.79 -17.04
C ALA A 182 21.20 19.80 -16.42
N PRO A 183 20.96 18.62 -17.02
CA PRO A 183 19.96 17.66 -16.56
C PRO A 183 20.14 17.23 -15.09
N GLY A 184 21.38 17.21 -14.59
CA GLY A 184 21.69 16.93 -13.19
C GLY A 184 21.15 17.96 -12.18
N SER A 185 20.79 19.16 -12.62
CA SER A 185 20.21 20.22 -11.77
C SER A 185 18.71 20.03 -11.51
N VAL A 186 18.03 19.30 -12.39
CA VAL A 186 16.57 19.07 -12.34
C VAL A 186 16.21 17.60 -12.14
N GLY A 187 17.17 16.70 -12.25
CA GLY A 187 16.99 15.26 -12.08
C GLY A 187 18.33 14.52 -12.21
N ARG A 188 18.29 13.31 -12.78
CA ARG A 188 19.49 12.49 -12.97
C ARG A 188 20.01 12.65 -14.40
N ALA A 189 21.30 12.96 -14.53
CA ALA A 189 22.00 13.05 -15.79
C ALA A 189 22.52 11.67 -16.24
N MET A 190 21.87 11.04 -17.21
CA MET A 190 22.28 9.72 -17.69
C MET A 190 23.32 9.85 -18.80
N HIS A 191 24.45 9.16 -18.63
CA HIS A 191 25.48 9.02 -19.66
C HIS A 191 25.59 7.55 -20.10
N ALA A 192 26.15 7.30 -21.28
CA ALA A 192 26.26 5.94 -21.83
C ALA A 192 27.14 5.02 -20.97
N ASP A 193 28.17 5.56 -20.32
CA ASP A 193 29.05 4.85 -19.38
C ASP A 193 28.43 4.74 -17.98
N ARG A 194 27.69 5.77 -17.54
CA ARG A 194 27.02 5.83 -16.23
C ARG A 194 25.55 6.25 -16.34
N LEU A 195 24.67 5.24 -16.36
CA LEU A 195 23.22 5.44 -16.48
C LEU A 195 22.56 6.02 -15.21
N GLN A 196 23.12 5.81 -14.02
CA GLN A 196 22.51 6.20 -12.74
C GLN A 196 21.11 5.59 -12.50
N LEU A 197 20.88 4.36 -12.99
CA LEU A 197 19.62 3.62 -12.85
C LEU A 197 19.72 2.45 -11.84
N ASP A 198 20.85 2.32 -11.14
CA ASP A 198 21.10 1.30 -10.11
C ASP A 198 20.22 1.47 -8.86
N GLU A 199 19.62 2.64 -8.68
CA GLU A 199 18.62 2.89 -7.63
C GLU A 199 17.18 2.69 -8.12
N VAL A 200 16.95 2.40 -9.40
CA VAL A 200 15.62 2.12 -9.96
C VAL A 200 15.37 0.63 -9.94
N LEU A 201 14.31 0.20 -9.24
CA LEU A 201 14.06 -1.20 -8.93
C LEU A 201 14.14 -2.13 -10.15
N GLU A 202 13.45 -1.77 -11.24
CA GLU A 202 13.42 -2.57 -12.46
C GLU A 202 14.78 -2.65 -13.17
N TYR A 203 15.64 -1.65 -13.04
CA TYR A 203 16.96 -1.64 -13.67
C TYR A 203 18.05 -2.27 -12.80
N ALA A 204 17.78 -2.50 -11.51
CA ALA A 204 18.80 -2.88 -10.54
C ALA A 204 18.76 -4.35 -10.14
N VAL A 205 17.58 -4.99 -10.16
CA VAL A 205 17.43 -6.41 -9.76
C VAL A 205 16.68 -7.25 -10.81
N PRO A 206 17.00 -8.54 -10.94
CA PRO A 206 16.29 -9.44 -11.85
C PRO A 206 14.93 -9.92 -11.29
N SER A 207 14.75 -9.87 -9.96
CA SER A 207 13.54 -10.32 -9.26
C SER A 207 13.35 -9.57 -7.94
N THR A 208 12.11 -9.47 -7.47
CA THR A 208 11.75 -8.82 -6.21
C THR A 208 11.67 -9.74 -4.99
N GLY A 209 12.02 -11.03 -5.15
CA GLY A 209 11.89 -12.02 -4.07
C GLY A 209 10.45 -12.09 -3.57
N PRO A 210 10.20 -12.04 -2.25
CA PRO A 210 8.86 -12.10 -1.69
C PRO A 210 8.03 -10.80 -1.89
N PHE A 211 8.61 -9.69 -2.35
CA PHE A 211 7.86 -8.48 -2.60
C PHE A 211 6.98 -8.63 -3.85
N THR A 212 5.67 -8.48 -3.65
CA THR A 212 4.67 -8.47 -4.71
C THR A 212 4.02 -7.10 -4.76
N SER A 213 4.17 -6.41 -5.89
CA SER A 213 3.56 -5.10 -6.14
C SER A 213 2.21 -5.25 -6.82
N VAL A 214 1.23 -4.45 -6.40
CA VAL A 214 -0.07 -4.35 -7.10
C VAL A 214 0.04 -3.79 -8.52
N HIS A 215 1.15 -3.13 -8.81
CA HIS A 215 1.46 -2.56 -10.13
C HIS A 215 2.30 -3.51 -10.99
N GLY A 216 2.58 -4.72 -10.51
CA GLY A 216 3.48 -5.68 -11.14
C GLY A 216 4.95 -5.28 -11.04
N PHE A 217 5.84 -6.13 -11.56
CA PHE A 217 7.28 -5.88 -11.65
C PHE A 217 7.79 -6.32 -13.01
N TYR A 218 8.51 -5.43 -13.72
CA TYR A 218 8.94 -5.64 -15.10
C TYR A 218 10.44 -5.36 -15.22
N PRO A 219 11.31 -6.36 -15.03
CA PRO A 219 12.75 -6.14 -14.98
C PRO A 219 13.29 -5.60 -16.32
N ARG A 220 14.20 -4.64 -16.21
CA ARG A 220 14.92 -3.94 -17.29
C ARG A 220 16.42 -4.14 -17.20
N LEU A 221 16.91 -4.94 -16.26
CA LEU A 221 18.34 -5.25 -16.10
C LEU A 221 18.98 -5.75 -17.42
N GLU A 222 18.30 -6.65 -18.13
CA GLU A 222 18.75 -7.15 -19.45
C GLU A 222 18.72 -6.09 -20.56
N ARG A 223 18.00 -4.98 -20.34
CA ARG A 223 17.89 -3.87 -21.30
C ARG A 223 19.00 -2.84 -21.14
N LEU A 224 19.80 -2.90 -20.07
CA LEU A 224 20.83 -1.89 -19.77
C LEU A 224 21.80 -1.68 -20.95
N ALA A 225 22.24 -2.73 -21.63
CA ALA A 225 23.15 -2.61 -22.77
C ALA A 225 22.51 -1.83 -23.95
N ALA A 226 21.25 -2.14 -24.27
CA ALA A 226 20.48 -1.41 -25.27
C ALA A 226 20.22 0.04 -24.84
N THR A 227 19.93 0.27 -23.55
CA THR A 227 19.76 1.62 -22.97
C THR A 227 21.03 2.46 -23.08
N ARG A 228 22.21 1.89 -22.78
CA ARG A 228 23.51 2.58 -22.96
C ARG A 228 23.74 2.99 -24.41
N THR A 229 23.51 2.05 -25.33
CA THR A 229 23.68 2.29 -26.77
C THR A 229 22.74 3.40 -27.26
N TYR A 230 21.47 3.35 -26.85
CA TYR A 230 20.47 4.36 -27.20
C TYR A 230 20.83 5.74 -26.63
N ILE A 231 21.23 5.84 -25.35
CA ILE A 231 21.64 7.10 -24.74
C ILE A 231 22.90 7.67 -25.42
N GLY A 232 23.89 6.84 -25.74
CA GLY A 232 25.06 7.28 -26.50
C GLY A 232 24.69 7.88 -27.87
N ALA A 233 23.78 7.24 -28.59
CA ALA A 233 23.27 7.75 -29.86
C ALA A 233 22.48 9.07 -29.69
N LEU A 234 21.68 9.20 -28.62
CA LEU A 234 20.93 10.43 -28.32
C LEU A 234 21.86 11.60 -27.99
N ILE A 235 22.89 11.37 -27.17
CA ILE A 235 23.86 12.41 -26.79
C ILE A 235 24.54 12.98 -28.04
N GLN A 236 24.95 12.12 -28.96
CA GLN A 236 25.56 12.55 -30.22
C GLN A 236 24.56 13.26 -31.14
N ARG A 237 23.36 12.71 -31.32
CA ARG A 237 22.36 13.23 -32.28
C ARG A 237 21.77 14.55 -31.84
N GLU A 238 21.47 14.69 -30.55
CA GLU A 238 20.76 15.84 -29.98
C GLU A 238 21.71 16.83 -29.30
N GLU A 239 23.04 16.62 -29.38
CA GLU A 239 24.09 17.47 -28.79
C GLU A 239 23.90 17.69 -27.27
N LEU A 240 23.71 16.60 -26.52
CA LEU A 240 23.43 16.64 -25.08
C LEU A 240 24.70 16.37 -24.27
N ALA A 241 25.62 17.34 -24.23
CA ALA A 241 26.95 17.18 -23.63
C ALA A 241 26.90 16.69 -22.17
N ASP A 242 25.97 17.21 -21.37
CA ASP A 242 25.79 16.88 -19.96
C ASP A 242 24.81 15.71 -19.71
N GLY A 243 24.49 14.93 -20.75
CA GLY A 243 23.73 13.68 -20.65
C GLY A 243 22.22 13.82 -20.91
N VAL A 244 21.51 12.72 -20.69
CA VAL A 244 20.05 12.61 -20.92
C VAL A 244 19.31 12.62 -19.59
N LEU A 245 18.26 13.42 -19.46
CA LEU A 245 17.50 13.55 -18.22
C LEU A 245 16.69 12.28 -17.89
N ALA A 246 16.84 11.79 -16.67
CA ALA A 246 15.84 10.98 -15.98
C ALA A 246 15.17 11.80 -14.87
N LEU A 247 13.85 11.92 -14.95
CA LEU A 247 13.03 12.81 -14.12
C LEU A 247 12.03 11.99 -13.30
N THR A 248 12.03 12.19 -11.98
CA THR A 248 11.08 11.54 -11.09
C THR A 248 9.79 12.37 -11.00
N VAL A 249 8.65 11.76 -11.33
CA VAL A 249 7.33 12.35 -11.19
C VAL A 249 6.58 11.72 -10.00
N PRO A 250 5.81 12.51 -9.23
CA PRO A 250 4.99 11.96 -8.14
C PRO A 250 3.88 11.02 -8.65
N ASP A 251 3.63 9.93 -7.92
CA ASP A 251 2.47 9.03 -8.11
C ASP A 251 1.72 8.80 -6.79
N PRO A 252 1.00 9.82 -6.25
CA PRO A 252 0.32 9.71 -4.96
C PRO A 252 -0.73 8.58 -4.93
N VAL A 253 -1.46 8.37 -6.04
CA VAL A 253 -2.43 7.28 -6.15
C VAL A 253 -1.73 5.92 -6.07
N GLY A 254 -0.65 5.73 -6.82
CA GLY A 254 0.11 4.49 -6.78
C GLY A 254 0.74 4.21 -5.43
N MET A 255 1.16 5.26 -4.70
CA MET A 255 1.66 5.18 -3.31
C MET A 255 0.58 4.66 -2.35
N VAL A 256 -0.62 5.26 -2.39
CA VAL A 256 -1.76 4.84 -1.55
C VAL A 256 -2.17 3.40 -1.87
N GLN A 257 -2.31 3.06 -3.15
CA GLN A 257 -2.69 1.71 -3.58
C GLN A 257 -1.66 0.66 -3.17
N GLU A 258 -0.38 0.96 -3.34
CA GLU A 258 0.70 0.04 -2.96
C GLU A 258 0.76 -0.13 -1.44
N CYS A 259 0.75 0.96 -0.68
CA CYS A 259 0.79 0.90 0.79
C CYS A 259 -0.41 0.13 1.36
N ASN A 260 -1.62 0.40 0.85
CA ASN A 260 -2.82 -0.33 1.27
C ASN A 260 -2.72 -1.83 0.95
N ALA A 261 -2.20 -2.18 -0.22
CA ALA A 261 -2.03 -3.58 -0.59
C ALA A 261 -1.01 -4.31 0.29
N GLN A 262 0.11 -3.64 0.64
CA GLN A 262 1.09 -4.21 1.58
C GLN A 262 0.47 -4.41 2.97
N ARG A 263 -0.33 -3.46 3.46
CA ARG A 263 -1.11 -3.61 4.72
C ARG A 263 -1.99 -4.85 4.67
N LEU A 264 -2.75 -5.04 3.59
CA LEU A 264 -3.64 -6.19 3.44
C LEU A 264 -2.89 -7.51 3.27
N ALA A 265 -1.71 -7.50 2.66
CA ALA A 265 -0.84 -8.68 2.61
C ALA A 265 -0.43 -9.13 4.02
N TRP A 266 -0.16 -8.19 4.93
CA TRP A 266 0.11 -8.52 6.34
C TRP A 266 -1.12 -9.01 7.10
N VAL A 267 -2.31 -8.47 6.81
CA VAL A 267 -3.57 -9.01 7.35
C VAL A 267 -3.78 -10.46 6.90
N GLN A 268 -3.53 -10.75 5.62
CA GLN A 268 -3.59 -12.11 5.09
C GLN A 268 -2.51 -13.01 5.70
N ALA A 269 -1.30 -12.51 5.90
CA ALA A 269 -0.22 -13.23 6.56
C ALA A 269 -0.59 -13.60 8.01
N LEU A 270 -1.19 -12.67 8.77
CA LEU A 270 -1.70 -12.94 10.11
C LEU A 270 -2.81 -13.99 10.10
N GLN A 271 -3.74 -13.92 9.14
CA GLN A 271 -4.80 -14.93 8.99
C GLN A 271 -4.22 -16.31 8.65
N ALA A 272 -3.27 -16.37 7.72
CA ALA A 272 -2.59 -17.61 7.34
C ALA A 272 -1.77 -18.21 8.50
N TRP A 273 -1.08 -17.34 9.26
CA TRP A 273 -0.34 -17.72 10.47
C TRP A 273 -1.29 -18.32 11.51
N ARG A 274 -2.49 -17.76 11.71
CA ARG A 274 -3.51 -18.35 12.61
C ARG A 274 -4.10 -19.65 12.10
N ALA A 275 -4.22 -19.79 10.78
CA ALA A 275 -4.86 -20.94 10.13
C ALA A 275 -3.95 -22.17 10.00
N GLU A 276 -2.67 -22.07 10.38
CA GLU A 276 -1.73 -23.19 10.38
C GLU A 276 -2.27 -24.34 11.25
N PRO A 277 -2.46 -25.57 10.70
CA PRO A 277 -3.27 -26.60 11.37
C PRO A 277 -2.82 -26.98 12.78
N GLN A 278 -1.50 -27.16 12.98
CA GLN A 278 -0.97 -27.55 14.28
C GLN A 278 -1.18 -26.44 15.30
N ARG A 279 -0.83 -25.20 14.94
CA ARG A 279 -1.01 -24.03 15.78
C ARG A 279 -2.46 -23.76 16.13
N HIS A 280 -3.37 -23.90 15.17
CA HIS A 280 -4.79 -23.72 15.42
C HIS A 280 -5.30 -24.78 16.41
N PHE A 281 -4.87 -26.04 16.25
CA PHE A 281 -5.19 -27.11 17.19
C PHE A 281 -4.66 -26.83 18.60
N GLU A 282 -3.40 -26.41 18.73
CA GLU A 282 -2.78 -26.07 20.02
C GLU A 282 -3.47 -24.88 20.69
N HIS A 283 -3.80 -23.83 19.93
CA HIS A 283 -4.53 -22.68 20.45
C HIS A 283 -5.94 -23.03 20.91
N PHE A 284 -6.69 -23.78 20.11
CA PHE A 284 -8.01 -24.26 20.49
C PHE A 284 -7.95 -25.13 21.76
N THR A 285 -6.97 -26.04 21.83
CA THR A 285 -6.76 -26.91 22.99
C THR A 285 -6.42 -26.09 24.23
N SER A 286 -5.54 -25.09 24.12
CA SER A 286 -5.20 -24.18 25.23
C SER A 286 -6.44 -23.45 25.78
N LEU A 287 -7.29 -22.90 24.90
CA LEU A 287 -8.53 -22.25 25.29
C LEU A 287 -9.54 -23.23 25.92
N ALA A 288 -9.65 -24.44 25.38
CA ALA A 288 -10.53 -25.48 25.91
C ALA A 288 -10.09 -25.91 27.33
N LEU A 289 -8.79 -26.05 27.57
CA LEU A 289 -8.25 -26.38 28.89
C LEU A 289 -8.57 -25.28 29.91
N LEU A 290 -8.47 -23.99 29.54
CA LEU A 290 -8.87 -22.88 30.41
C LEU A 290 -10.37 -22.90 30.71
N GLY A 291 -11.21 -23.15 29.71
CA GLY A 291 -12.66 -23.26 29.90
C GLY A 291 -13.05 -24.43 30.82
N ILE A 292 -12.41 -25.59 30.67
CA ILE A 292 -12.63 -26.74 31.57
C ILE A 292 -12.17 -26.41 32.99
N ARG A 293 -11.04 -25.70 33.15
CA ARG A 293 -10.54 -25.27 34.46
C ARG A 293 -11.54 -24.36 35.17
N GLU A 294 -12.10 -23.39 34.45
CA GLU A 294 -13.13 -22.48 34.98
C GLU A 294 -14.43 -23.23 35.32
N LEU A 295 -14.87 -24.15 34.46
CA LEU A 295 -16.03 -24.99 34.74
C LEU A 295 -15.81 -25.87 35.99
N ASN A 296 -14.65 -26.50 36.13
CA ASN A 296 -14.32 -27.29 37.32
C ASN A 296 -14.32 -26.42 38.59
N ALA A 297 -13.83 -25.18 38.51
CA ALA A 297 -13.82 -24.26 39.64
C ALA A 297 -15.24 -23.82 40.05
N THR A 298 -16.14 -23.59 39.08
CA THR A 298 -17.55 -23.24 39.36
C THR A 298 -18.33 -24.43 39.92
N LEU A 299 -18.14 -25.63 39.36
CA LEU A 299 -18.74 -26.86 39.90
C LEU A 299 -18.26 -27.12 41.33
N ALA A 300 -16.96 -27.04 41.58
CA ALA A 300 -16.38 -27.22 42.91
C ALA A 300 -16.94 -26.21 43.94
N ALA A 301 -17.15 -24.96 43.53
CA ALA A 301 -17.79 -23.95 44.38
C ALA A 301 -19.26 -24.28 44.68
N SER A 302 -20.01 -24.77 43.69
CA SER A 302 -21.41 -25.18 43.88
C SER A 302 -21.53 -26.40 44.80
N GLU A 303 -20.63 -27.38 44.67
CA GLU A 303 -20.55 -28.54 45.56
C GLU A 303 -20.21 -28.14 46.99
N ALA A 304 -19.22 -27.26 47.17
CA ALA A 304 -18.85 -26.72 48.47
C ALA A 304 -20.05 -26.03 49.15
N ALA A 305 -20.78 -25.20 48.40
CA ALA A 305 -21.97 -24.52 48.92
C ALA A 305 -23.06 -25.51 49.35
N ALA A 306 -23.37 -26.50 48.50
CA ALA A 306 -24.35 -27.53 48.82
C ALA A 306 -23.94 -28.41 50.03
N GLU A 307 -22.64 -28.66 50.23
CA GLU A 307 -22.13 -29.38 51.40
C GLU A 307 -22.26 -28.56 52.68
N VAL A 308 -21.89 -27.27 52.68
CA VAL A 308 -22.06 -26.38 53.85
C VAL A 308 -23.53 -26.27 54.23
N GLU A 309 -24.40 -26.05 53.25
CA GLU A 309 -25.83 -25.93 53.48
C GLU A 309 -26.43 -27.22 54.07
N ARG A 310 -26.01 -28.38 53.56
CA ARG A 310 -26.45 -29.68 54.08
C ARG A 310 -26.03 -29.88 55.52
N GLU A 311 -24.80 -29.53 55.87
CA GLU A 311 -24.28 -29.63 57.23
C GLU A 311 -25.00 -28.68 58.19
N ALA A 312 -25.25 -27.44 57.79
CA ALA A 312 -26.04 -26.49 58.56
C ALA A 312 -27.45 -27.03 58.84
N ARG A 313 -28.13 -27.57 57.81
CA ARG A 313 -29.44 -28.23 57.94
C ARG A 313 -29.40 -29.49 58.80
N GLU A 314 -28.31 -30.24 58.82
CA GLU A 314 -28.14 -31.42 59.67
C GLU A 314 -27.95 -31.03 61.14
N VAL A 315 -27.13 -30.02 61.43
CA VAL A 315 -26.95 -29.47 62.78
C VAL A 315 -28.24 -28.86 63.31
N GLU A 316 -28.97 -28.11 62.49
CA GLU A 316 -30.28 -27.55 62.85
C GLU A 316 -31.29 -28.64 63.18
N ARG A 317 -31.39 -29.69 62.34
CA ARG A 317 -32.26 -30.85 62.57
C ARG A 317 -31.88 -31.61 63.84
N TRP A 318 -30.58 -31.79 64.09
CA TRP A 318 -30.08 -32.44 65.30
C TRP A 318 -30.48 -31.64 66.56
N ASN A 319 -30.23 -30.32 66.54
CA ASN A 319 -30.51 -29.44 67.67
C ASN A 319 -32.02 -29.22 67.93
N SER A 320 -32.87 -29.36 66.90
CA SER A 320 -34.32 -29.13 66.99
C SER A 320 -35.15 -30.41 67.22
N SER A 321 -34.54 -31.59 67.36
CA SER A 321 -35.24 -32.88 67.46
C SER A 321 -35.75 -33.17 68.89
N PRO A 322 -37.07 -33.34 69.12
CA PRO A 322 -37.64 -33.63 70.44
C PRO A 322 -37.24 -35.00 71.03
N LEU A 323 -36.83 -35.94 70.18
CA LEU A 323 -36.47 -37.32 70.57
C LEU A 323 -35.05 -37.44 71.13
N LEU A 324 -34.24 -36.38 71.07
CA LEU A 324 -32.81 -36.38 71.40
C LEU A 324 -32.48 -35.51 72.64
N ALA A 325 -33.46 -35.24 73.51
CA ALA A 325 -33.33 -34.35 74.68
C ALA A 325 -32.23 -34.72 75.70
N ALA A 326 -31.61 -35.90 75.58
CA ALA A 326 -30.51 -36.37 76.43
C ALA A 326 -29.11 -36.26 75.78
N LYS A 327 -28.97 -35.72 74.55
CA LYS A 327 -27.68 -35.52 73.88
C LYS A 327 -27.23 -34.06 73.91
N ALA A 328 -25.91 -33.85 73.95
CA ALA A 328 -25.33 -32.51 73.88
C ALA A 328 -25.64 -31.83 72.52
N PRO A 329 -26.00 -30.54 72.50
CA PRO A 329 -26.23 -29.80 71.26
C PRO A 329 -24.93 -29.69 70.46
N LEU A 330 -25.04 -29.81 69.13
CA LEU A 330 -23.92 -29.56 68.23
C LEU A 330 -23.69 -28.05 68.07
N PRO A 331 -22.44 -27.60 67.95
CA PRO A 331 -22.13 -26.20 67.70
C PRO A 331 -22.76 -25.74 66.37
N ALA A 332 -23.29 -24.53 66.33
CA ALA A 332 -23.87 -23.95 65.12
C ALA A 332 -22.82 -23.84 64.01
N VAL A 333 -23.20 -24.18 62.77
CA VAL A 333 -22.32 -24.05 61.61
C VAL A 333 -22.24 -22.58 61.22
N ASP A 334 -21.05 -22.00 61.30
CA ASP A 334 -20.76 -20.66 60.79
C ASP A 334 -20.60 -20.72 59.26
N VAL A 335 -21.72 -20.60 58.56
CA VAL A 335 -21.78 -20.70 57.08
C VAL A 335 -20.94 -19.61 56.43
N GLU A 336 -20.96 -18.38 56.96
CA GLU A 336 -20.22 -17.24 56.40
C GLU A 336 -18.71 -17.44 56.48
N ALA A 337 -18.20 -17.97 57.60
CA ALA A 337 -16.78 -18.25 57.75
C ALA A 337 -16.33 -19.55 57.05
N GLN A 338 -17.20 -20.57 56.97
CA GLN A 338 -16.83 -21.86 56.42
C GLN A 338 -16.94 -21.94 54.89
N LEU A 339 -17.91 -21.26 54.29
CA LEU A 339 -18.16 -21.34 52.85
C LEU A 339 -16.94 -20.94 52.00
N PRO A 340 -16.26 -19.79 52.25
CA PRO A 340 -15.08 -19.41 51.48
C PRO A 340 -13.95 -20.46 51.57
N ARG A 341 -13.72 -21.01 52.77
CA ARG A 341 -12.68 -22.03 53.01
C ARG A 341 -12.98 -23.34 52.29
N ARG A 342 -14.25 -23.77 52.25
CA ARG A 342 -14.64 -24.99 51.52
C ARG A 342 -14.55 -24.80 50.01
N ILE A 343 -14.96 -23.63 49.51
CA ILE A 343 -14.82 -23.29 48.09
C ILE A 343 -13.35 -23.36 47.70
N GLU A 344 -12.47 -22.67 48.44
CA GLU A 344 -11.02 -22.65 48.17
C GLU A 344 -10.44 -24.07 48.14
N ARG A 345 -10.72 -24.89 49.16
CA ARG A 345 -10.24 -26.28 49.24
C ARG A 345 -10.73 -27.12 48.05
N LYS A 346 -12.03 -27.08 47.75
CA LYS A 346 -12.63 -27.88 46.66
C LYS A 346 -12.13 -27.43 45.29
N GLN A 347 -11.93 -26.12 45.10
CA GLN A 347 -11.34 -25.57 43.88
C GLN A 347 -9.88 -26.01 43.72
N GLN A 348 -9.11 -26.02 44.80
CA GLN A 348 -7.74 -26.53 44.79
C GLN A 348 -7.70 -28.03 44.44
N GLU A 349 -8.52 -28.87 45.10
CA GLU A 349 -8.62 -30.30 44.79
C GLU A 349 -9.06 -30.57 43.34
N ALA A 350 -9.97 -29.74 42.80
CA ALA A 350 -10.40 -29.83 41.41
C ALA A 350 -9.28 -29.42 40.43
N ARG A 351 -8.49 -28.40 40.80
CA ARG A 351 -7.33 -27.94 40.02
C ARG A 351 -6.24 -29.00 39.99
N GLU A 352 -5.83 -29.53 41.14
CA GLU A 352 -4.76 -30.54 41.24
C GLU A 352 -5.10 -31.78 40.41
N ARG A 353 -6.34 -32.30 40.53
CA ARG A 353 -6.82 -33.43 39.71
C ARG A 353 -6.84 -33.14 38.20
N PHE A 354 -7.06 -31.89 37.81
CA PHE A 354 -7.09 -31.51 36.39
C PHE A 354 -5.67 -31.36 35.84
N GLU A 355 -4.76 -30.76 36.61
CA GLU A 355 -3.35 -30.59 36.27
C GLU A 355 -2.57 -31.93 36.22
N GLU A 356 -3.13 -33.04 36.72
CA GLU A 356 -2.62 -34.40 36.43
C GLU A 356 -2.77 -34.82 34.95
N ARG A 357 -3.66 -34.17 34.19
CA ARG A 357 -4.03 -34.57 32.81
C ARG A 357 -3.31 -33.75 31.73
N TYR A 358 -2.72 -32.62 32.08
CA TYR A 358 -2.04 -31.73 31.14
C TYR A 358 -0.99 -30.86 31.85
N ASP A 359 0.00 -30.37 31.10
CA ASP A 359 1.01 -29.45 31.64
C ASP A 359 0.56 -27.98 31.49
N GLU A 360 0.26 -27.34 32.62
CA GLU A 360 -0.13 -25.93 32.65
C GLU A 360 1.02 -24.99 32.28
N GLY A 361 2.27 -25.37 32.57
CA GLY A 361 3.47 -24.62 32.21
C GLY A 361 3.67 -24.60 30.70
N GLU A 362 3.60 -25.75 30.03
CA GLU A 362 3.70 -25.84 28.57
C GLU A 362 2.55 -25.09 27.88
N ARG A 363 1.31 -25.28 28.35
CA ARG A 363 0.13 -24.56 27.84
C ARG A 363 0.30 -23.06 27.96
N SER A 364 0.72 -22.58 29.14
CA SER A 364 0.91 -21.14 29.38
C SER A 364 2.04 -20.58 28.54
N ALA A 365 3.15 -21.31 28.38
CA ALA A 365 4.27 -20.90 27.54
C ALA A 365 3.85 -20.78 26.06
N PHE A 366 3.08 -21.77 25.55
CA PHE A 366 2.49 -21.70 24.21
C PHE A 366 1.56 -20.49 24.07
N ALA A 367 0.65 -20.26 25.02
CA ALA A 367 -0.31 -19.16 24.97
C ALA A 367 0.41 -17.80 24.93
N SER A 368 1.42 -17.60 25.77
CA SER A 368 2.21 -16.36 25.79
C SER A 368 3.00 -16.16 24.49
N ALA A 369 3.59 -17.21 23.92
CA ALA A 369 4.28 -17.14 22.64
C ALA A 369 3.30 -16.80 21.50
N TYR A 370 2.12 -17.41 21.49
CA TYR A 370 1.07 -17.16 20.51
C TYR A 370 0.55 -15.71 20.58
N GLU A 371 0.29 -15.19 21.78
CA GLU A 371 -0.15 -13.79 21.98
C GLU A 371 0.93 -12.78 21.59
N THR A 372 2.18 -13.04 21.97
CA THR A 372 3.33 -12.21 21.56
C THR A 372 3.41 -12.11 20.04
N GLU A 373 3.17 -13.23 19.36
CA GLU A 373 3.24 -13.28 17.92
C GLU A 373 2.12 -12.51 17.22
N LEU A 374 0.88 -12.70 17.70
CA LEU A 374 -0.26 -11.92 17.23
C LEU A 374 -0.02 -10.42 17.43
N HIS A 375 0.55 -10.03 18.58
CA HIS A 375 0.87 -8.64 18.86
C HIS A 375 1.90 -8.08 17.87
N ASN A 376 2.97 -8.82 17.59
CA ASN A 376 4.00 -8.39 16.63
C ASN A 376 3.44 -8.18 15.22
N LEU A 377 2.65 -9.14 14.73
CA LEU A 377 2.02 -9.05 13.41
C LEU A 377 1.00 -7.91 13.34
N GLN A 378 0.21 -7.71 14.41
CA GLN A 378 -0.74 -6.60 14.49
C GLN A 378 -0.01 -5.24 14.51
N GLN A 379 1.10 -5.11 15.23
CA GLN A 379 1.90 -3.87 15.21
C GLN A 379 2.37 -3.51 13.80
N LEU A 380 2.79 -4.48 12.98
CA LEU A 380 3.17 -4.23 11.58
C LEU A 380 1.98 -3.73 10.75
N ILE A 381 0.80 -4.35 10.93
CA ILE A 381 -0.43 -3.93 10.27
C ILE A 381 -0.80 -2.50 10.67
N ASP A 382 -0.71 -2.15 11.95
CA ASP A 382 -1.07 -0.83 12.49
C ASP A 382 -0.10 0.27 12.03
N GLN A 383 1.20 -0.04 11.96
CA GLN A 383 2.21 0.87 11.41
C GLN A 383 1.94 1.18 9.93
N LEU A 384 1.63 0.17 9.13
CA LEU A 384 1.26 0.36 7.72
C LEU A 384 -0.10 1.05 7.56
N ALA A 385 -1.06 0.77 8.43
CA ALA A 385 -2.35 1.46 8.46
C ALA A 385 -2.19 2.96 8.72
N THR A 386 -1.25 3.35 9.60
CA THR A 386 -0.91 4.75 9.85
C THR A 386 -0.35 5.41 8.61
N LEU A 387 0.69 4.83 7.99
CA LEU A 387 1.28 5.36 6.76
C LEU A 387 0.26 5.44 5.61
N TYR A 388 -0.56 4.40 5.44
CA TYR A 388 -1.64 4.38 4.46
C TYR A 388 -2.62 5.54 4.66
N ALA A 389 -3.07 5.75 5.89
CA ALA A 389 -4.00 6.83 6.21
C ALA A 389 -3.38 8.22 5.99
N GLU A 390 -2.10 8.40 6.34
CA GLU A 390 -1.36 9.63 6.08
C GLU A 390 -1.23 9.92 4.57
N LEU A 391 -0.89 8.90 3.77
CA LEU A 391 -0.79 9.03 2.31
C LEU A 391 -2.15 9.33 1.67
N TYR A 392 -3.23 8.74 2.18
CA TYR A 392 -4.59 9.02 1.74
C TYR A 392 -5.01 10.45 2.08
N ALA A 393 -4.73 10.91 3.30
CA ALA A 393 -5.03 12.28 3.72
C ALA A 393 -4.09 13.34 3.11
N ALA A 394 -2.98 12.92 2.48
CA ALA A 394 -1.99 13.84 1.94
C ALA A 394 -2.59 14.77 0.87
N PRO A 395 -2.24 16.07 0.88
CA PRO A 395 -2.77 17.03 -0.10
C PRO A 395 -2.54 16.62 -1.57
N ALA A 396 -1.45 15.90 -1.86
CA ALA A 396 -1.14 15.43 -3.20
C ALA A 396 -2.13 14.38 -3.71
N PHE A 397 -2.59 13.47 -2.84
CA PHE A 397 -3.63 12.49 -3.19
C PHE A 397 -5.00 13.18 -3.28
N GLN A 398 -5.35 13.99 -2.28
CA GLN A 398 -6.64 14.69 -2.23
C GLN A 398 -6.84 15.58 -3.48
N ARG A 399 -5.81 16.29 -3.91
CA ARG A 399 -5.86 17.10 -5.13
C ARG A 399 -6.21 16.29 -6.37
N ILE A 400 -5.69 15.07 -6.49
CA ILE A 400 -6.03 14.14 -7.58
C ILE A 400 -7.48 13.72 -7.46
N ALA A 401 -7.92 13.28 -6.28
CA ALA A 401 -9.31 12.87 -6.05
C ALA A 401 -10.32 13.97 -6.43
N TYR A 402 -10.02 15.23 -6.10
CA TYR A 402 -10.91 16.36 -6.38
C TYR A 402 -10.84 16.91 -7.81
N ASN A 403 -9.70 16.82 -8.51
CA ASN A 403 -9.48 17.60 -9.74
C ASN A 403 -9.07 16.79 -10.97
N ASP A 404 -8.62 15.54 -10.83
CA ASP A 404 -8.28 14.71 -12.01
C ASP A 404 -9.54 14.12 -12.69
N TYR A 405 -10.73 14.30 -12.10
CA TYR A 405 -11.98 13.70 -12.55
C TYR A 405 -13.08 14.74 -12.76
N SER A 406 -14.09 14.38 -13.56
CA SER A 406 -15.21 15.25 -13.90
C SER A 406 -16.54 14.51 -13.79
N ALA A 407 -17.43 14.98 -12.92
CA ALA A 407 -18.75 14.39 -12.72
C ALA A 407 -19.68 14.50 -13.96
N ILE A 408 -19.37 15.39 -14.90
CA ILE A 408 -20.13 15.55 -16.15
C ILE A 408 -19.75 14.53 -17.23
N ASP A 409 -18.60 13.85 -17.09
CA ASP A 409 -18.21 12.75 -17.98
C ASP A 409 -18.40 11.43 -17.25
N TRP A 410 -19.36 10.62 -17.70
CA TRP A 410 -19.70 9.35 -17.05
C TRP A 410 -18.52 8.39 -16.97
N ARG A 411 -17.60 8.39 -17.95
CA ARG A 411 -16.39 7.55 -17.91
C ARG A 411 -15.44 8.03 -16.83
N SER A 412 -15.29 9.35 -16.72
CA SER A 412 -14.46 9.96 -15.67
C SER A 412 -15.02 9.64 -14.28
N ALA A 413 -16.34 9.69 -14.10
CA ALA A 413 -16.99 9.27 -12.86
C ALA A 413 -16.77 7.77 -12.56
N GLU A 414 -16.87 6.90 -13.57
CA GLU A 414 -16.55 5.48 -13.40
C GLU A 414 -15.08 5.25 -12.99
N TYR A 415 -14.15 5.94 -13.63
CA TYR A 415 -12.72 5.88 -13.28
C TYR A 415 -12.47 6.35 -11.85
N PHE A 416 -13.10 7.45 -11.43
CA PHE A 416 -13.01 7.95 -10.05
C PHE A 416 -13.46 6.89 -9.03
N VAL A 417 -14.62 6.26 -9.25
CA VAL A 417 -15.14 5.21 -8.37
C VAL A 417 -14.20 4.01 -8.31
N ARG A 418 -13.62 3.59 -9.45
CA ARG A 418 -12.65 2.49 -9.49
C ARG A 418 -11.35 2.84 -8.77
N MET A 419 -10.84 4.06 -8.97
CA MET A 419 -9.63 4.55 -8.32
C MET A 419 -9.81 4.58 -6.81
N LEU A 420 -10.89 5.23 -6.32
CA LEU A 420 -11.20 5.26 -4.89
C LEU A 420 -11.46 3.87 -4.31
N GLY A 421 -12.23 3.04 -4.99
CA GLY A 421 -12.51 1.67 -4.55
C GLY A 421 -11.25 0.81 -4.40
N THR A 422 -10.23 1.05 -5.25
CA THR A 422 -8.92 0.39 -5.12
C THR A 422 -8.14 0.95 -3.93
N CYS A 423 -8.15 2.27 -3.74
CA CYS A 423 -7.48 2.94 -2.61
C CYS A 423 -8.11 2.60 -1.25
N LEU A 424 -9.42 2.36 -1.22
CA LEU A 424 -10.22 2.01 -0.05
C LEU A 424 -10.50 0.50 0.04
N TYR A 425 -9.78 -0.36 -0.68
CA TYR A 425 -10.05 -1.79 -0.57
C TYR A 425 -9.66 -2.33 0.82
N GLY A 426 -10.44 -3.27 1.38
CA GLY A 426 -10.05 -4.11 2.51
C GLY A 426 -10.40 -3.63 3.93
N GLY A 427 -11.08 -2.50 4.09
CA GLY A 427 -11.65 -2.10 5.39
C GLY A 427 -10.64 -1.67 6.47
N PRO A 428 -11.13 -1.36 7.68
CA PRO A 428 -10.30 -1.18 8.87
C PRO A 428 -9.51 -2.45 9.22
N SER A 429 -8.27 -2.31 9.68
CA SER A 429 -7.40 -3.45 10.06
C SER A 429 -6.89 -3.43 11.50
N GLU A 430 -7.01 -2.31 12.22
CA GLU A 430 -6.65 -2.30 13.64
C GLU A 430 -7.60 -3.17 14.45
N THR A 431 -7.11 -3.70 15.58
CA THR A 431 -7.95 -4.41 16.55
C THR A 431 -9.12 -3.54 16.99
N GLN A 432 -10.26 -4.17 17.28
CA GLN A 432 -11.43 -3.45 17.77
C GLN A 432 -11.07 -2.72 19.07
N PRO A 433 -11.30 -1.39 19.13
CA PRO A 433 -11.01 -0.63 20.33
C PRO A 433 -11.91 -1.09 21.47
N GLN A 434 -11.36 -1.12 22.69
CA GLN A 434 -12.18 -1.26 23.90
C GLN A 434 -13.12 -0.05 24.03
N ASP A 435 -14.25 -0.22 24.72
CA ASP A 435 -15.24 0.85 24.87
C ASP A 435 -14.60 2.16 25.38
N GLY A 436 -14.74 3.23 24.60
CA GLY A 436 -14.17 4.55 24.90
C GLY A 436 -12.72 4.78 24.45
N ALA A 437 -12.05 3.79 23.85
CA ALA A 437 -10.72 3.97 23.28
C ALA A 437 -10.75 4.67 21.91
N ALA A 438 -9.66 5.37 21.58
CA ALA A 438 -9.53 6.06 20.30
C ALA A 438 -9.44 5.06 19.14
N LEU A 439 -10.09 5.39 18.02
CA LEU A 439 -10.03 4.61 16.79
C LEU A 439 -8.61 4.60 16.20
N GLY A 440 -8.22 3.45 15.63
CA GLY A 440 -7.02 3.27 14.84
C GLY A 440 -6.98 4.17 13.59
N ALA A 441 -5.84 4.22 12.90
CA ALA A 441 -5.65 5.08 11.74
C ALA A 441 -6.59 4.73 10.57
N SER A 442 -6.66 3.46 10.17
CA SER A 442 -7.58 3.01 9.13
C SER A 442 -9.03 3.04 9.60
N GLN A 443 -9.32 2.71 10.86
CA GLN A 443 -10.67 2.90 11.44
C GLN A 443 -11.15 4.37 11.33
N ARG A 444 -10.30 5.36 11.67
CA ARG A 444 -10.63 6.78 11.54
C ARG A 444 -10.84 7.21 10.09
N LEU A 445 -9.97 6.74 9.18
CA LEU A 445 -10.12 6.99 7.75
C LEU A 445 -11.49 6.51 7.26
N TRP A 446 -11.85 5.26 7.56
CA TRP A 446 -13.15 4.72 7.15
C TRP A 446 -14.34 5.43 7.79
N GLN A 447 -14.22 5.90 9.02
CA GLN A 447 -15.26 6.73 9.64
C GLN A 447 -15.48 8.06 8.92
N GLN A 448 -14.46 8.61 8.25
CA GLN A 448 -14.57 9.87 7.50
C GLN A 448 -15.17 9.68 6.10
N GLU A 449 -15.02 8.48 5.53
CA GLU A 449 -15.48 8.15 4.17
C GLU A 449 -16.89 7.52 4.13
N LEU A 450 -17.43 7.11 5.30
CA LEU A 450 -18.82 6.65 5.50
C LEU A 450 -19.73 7.82 5.86
#